data_AF-A0A1A0DDH5-F1
#
_entry.id   AF-A0A1A0DDH5-F1
#
_cell.length_a   1.000
_cell.length_b   1.000
_cell.length_c   1.000
_cell.angle_alpha   90.00
_cell.angle_beta   90.00
_cell.angle_gamma   90.00
#
_symmetry.space_group_name_H-M   'P 1'
#
loop_
_entity.id
_entity.type
_entity.pdbx_description
1 polymer ?
#
loop_
_entity_poly.entity_id
_entity_poly.type
_entity_poly.pdbx_seq_one_letter_code
_entity_poly.pdbx_strand_id
1 'polypeptide(L)'
;MTRSFGGPWPALPLSASFRIDVEAPPPAAPEDVEQEITHLWQQACATTPALFNGCVFSASCVTRTAIKGYWTEYRRVFAQMKNPALFPFLRLQPLAVVGLVHTPDGYVLGRRNPSSIYQGNFWQSPPAGSIEKRTDTQSVNLTEQILAEATEELGLDAKSLKVGQPLMAVRHPHTRVLDIGLVLETQLAFTKVEESWKQHANKEYDMLACVPAQNVTTWLGQNAILPTSQYLLKHDVKSKMPRIF
;
A
#
# COMPACT_ATOMS: atom_id res chain seq x y z
N MET A 1 -0.01 -7.20 24.08
CA MET A 1 1.31 -6.62 23.74
C MET A 1 1.14 -5.76 22.50
N THR A 2 1.24 -4.44 22.63
CA THR A 2 1.22 -3.50 21.49
C THR A 2 2.50 -3.67 20.69
N ARG A 3 2.39 -4.29 19.51
CA ARG A 3 3.50 -4.40 18.57
C ARG A 3 3.86 -2.98 18.09
N SER A 4 5.11 -2.56 18.30
CA SER A 4 5.61 -1.22 17.97
C SER A 4 6.03 -1.13 16.50
N PHE A 5 5.70 -0.02 15.83
CA PHE A 5 5.86 0.19 14.38
C PHE A 5 7.25 0.70 13.95
N GLY A 6 8.29 0.53 14.78
CA GLY A 6 9.64 1.02 14.47
C GLY A 6 9.79 2.55 14.47
N GLY A 7 8.80 3.29 14.99
CA GLY A 7 8.77 4.75 15.06
C GLY A 7 7.47 5.35 14.49
N PRO A 8 7.32 6.69 14.51
CA PRO A 8 6.16 7.36 13.92
C PRO A 8 6.18 7.25 12.39
N TRP A 9 5.01 7.03 11.79
CA TRP A 9 4.83 7.03 10.34
C TRP A 9 4.33 8.42 9.93
N PRO A 10 5.20 9.31 9.41
CA PRO A 10 4.78 10.65 9.04
C PRO A 10 3.80 10.57 7.86
N ALA A 11 2.68 11.28 8.00
CA ALA A 11 1.66 11.40 6.99
C ALA A 11 1.68 12.82 6.39
N LEU A 12 1.63 12.89 5.07
CA LEU A 12 1.50 14.12 4.29
C LEU A 12 0.10 14.17 3.67
N PRO A 13 -0.78 15.10 4.08
CA PRO A 13 -2.07 15.29 3.43
C PRO A 13 -1.90 15.77 1.99
N LEU A 14 -2.54 15.08 1.05
CA LEU A 14 -2.51 15.39 -0.38
C LEU A 14 -3.61 16.40 -0.74
N SER A 15 -3.37 17.16 -1.80
CA SER A 15 -4.32 18.10 -2.40
C SER A 15 -5.36 17.36 -3.25
N ALA A 16 -6.54 17.95 -3.42
CA ALA A 16 -7.53 17.47 -4.40
C ALA A 16 -7.01 17.51 -5.86
N SER A 17 -5.98 18.31 -6.14
CA SER A 17 -5.29 18.41 -7.43
C SER A 17 -4.01 17.57 -7.50
N PHE A 18 -3.87 16.58 -6.62
CA PHE A 18 -2.71 15.71 -6.56
C PHE A 18 -2.49 14.94 -7.86
N ARG A 19 -1.22 14.78 -8.25
CA ARG A 19 -0.81 13.99 -9.43
C ARG A 19 0.51 13.26 -9.20
N ILE A 20 0.81 12.31 -10.07
CA ILE A 20 2.10 11.62 -10.11
C ILE A 20 2.75 11.91 -11.46
N ASP A 21 3.93 12.53 -11.41
CA ASP A 21 4.72 12.88 -12.59
C ASP A 21 5.87 11.86 -12.75
N VAL A 22 5.96 11.24 -13.93
CA VAL A 22 7.03 10.27 -14.22
C VAL A 22 8.19 10.97 -14.90
N GLU A 23 9.37 10.79 -14.32
CA GLU A 23 10.65 11.35 -14.75
C GLU A 23 11.53 10.26 -15.36
N ALA A 24 12.60 10.68 -16.03
CA ALA A 24 13.64 9.75 -16.46
C ALA A 24 14.31 9.10 -15.24
N PRO A 25 14.70 7.81 -15.32
CA PRO A 25 15.43 7.17 -14.25
C PRO A 25 16.80 7.84 -14.01
N PRO A 26 17.34 7.77 -12.78
CA PRO A 26 18.66 8.28 -12.48
C PRO A 26 19.74 7.46 -13.22
N PRO A 27 20.99 7.94 -13.25
CA PRO A 27 22.12 7.16 -13.75
C PRO A 27 22.21 5.79 -13.09
N ALA A 28 22.82 4.83 -13.80
CA ALA A 28 23.08 3.51 -13.27
C ALA A 28 23.87 3.58 -11.95
N ALA A 29 23.60 2.63 -11.05
CA ALA A 29 24.35 2.56 -9.81
C ALA A 29 25.82 2.18 -10.09
N PRO A 30 26.75 2.53 -9.19
CA PRO A 30 28.12 2.03 -9.24
C PRO A 30 28.20 0.51 -9.37
N GLU A 31 29.26 0.01 -9.98
CA GLU A 31 29.39 -1.43 -10.30
C GLU A 31 29.38 -2.31 -9.04
N ASP A 32 30.06 -1.89 -7.97
CA ASP A 32 30.05 -2.57 -6.68
C ASP A 32 28.64 -2.64 -6.07
N VAL A 33 27.86 -1.57 -6.20
CA VAL A 33 26.45 -1.55 -5.79
C VAL A 33 25.60 -2.51 -6.63
N GLU A 34 25.79 -2.56 -7.95
CA GLU A 34 25.07 -3.52 -8.80
C GLU A 34 25.44 -4.99 -8.52
N GLN A 35 26.70 -5.26 -8.19
CA GLN A 35 27.15 -6.59 -7.78
C GLN A 35 26.46 -7.03 -6.49
N GLU A 36 26.38 -6.14 -5.48
CA GLU A 36 25.68 -6.42 -4.23
C GLU A 36 24.18 -6.64 -4.43
N ILE A 37 23.52 -5.82 -5.26
CA ILE A 37 22.10 -6.01 -5.62
C ILE A 37 21.90 -7.39 -6.25
N THR A 38 22.79 -7.78 -7.16
CA THR A 38 22.72 -9.07 -7.85
C THR A 38 22.91 -10.23 -6.87
N HIS A 39 23.87 -10.12 -5.95
CA HIS A 39 24.13 -11.12 -4.92
C HIS A 39 22.91 -11.34 -4.01
N LEU A 40 22.36 -10.26 -3.44
CA LEU A 40 21.18 -10.32 -2.58
C LEU A 40 19.96 -10.88 -3.30
N TRP A 41 19.79 -10.53 -4.58
CA TRP A 41 18.68 -11.04 -5.39
C TRP A 41 18.81 -12.54 -5.66
N GLN A 42 20.00 -13.02 -6.03
CA GLN A 42 20.26 -14.44 -6.26
C GLN A 42 19.99 -15.28 -5.00
N GLN A 43 20.42 -14.81 -3.83
CA GLN A 43 20.11 -15.46 -2.55
C GLN A 43 18.60 -15.54 -2.28
N ALA A 44 17.87 -14.47 -2.60
CA ALA A 44 16.42 -14.43 -2.44
C ALA A 44 15.72 -15.42 -3.38
N CYS A 45 16.09 -15.45 -4.66
CA CYS A 45 15.55 -16.41 -5.63
C CYS A 45 15.87 -17.87 -5.28
N ALA A 46 17.04 -18.15 -4.70
CA ALA A 46 17.39 -19.49 -4.22
C ALA A 46 16.46 -19.96 -3.07
N THR A 47 15.99 -19.01 -2.25
CA THR A 47 15.07 -19.29 -1.13
C THR A 47 13.60 -19.30 -1.59
N THR A 48 13.26 -18.49 -2.59
CA THR A 48 11.90 -18.33 -3.11
C THR A 48 11.92 -18.29 -4.63
N PRO A 49 11.86 -19.46 -5.31
CA PRO A 49 11.96 -19.54 -6.77
C PRO A 49 10.85 -18.82 -7.53
N ALA A 50 9.71 -18.57 -6.89
CA ALA A 50 8.59 -17.81 -7.47
C ALA A 50 8.79 -16.29 -7.40
N LEU A 51 9.87 -15.80 -6.79
CA LEU A 51 10.16 -14.39 -6.68
C LEU A 51 10.47 -13.80 -8.08
N PHE A 52 9.72 -12.78 -8.48
CA PHE A 52 9.86 -12.14 -9.79
C PHE A 52 10.40 -10.71 -9.64
N ASN A 53 11.20 -10.27 -10.62
CA ASN A 53 11.73 -8.91 -10.66
C ASN A 53 10.76 -7.99 -11.42
N GLY A 54 9.72 -7.51 -10.73
CA GLY A 54 8.75 -6.57 -11.29
C GLY A 54 9.34 -5.17 -11.53
N CYS A 55 8.56 -4.32 -12.20
CA CYS A 55 8.88 -2.91 -12.39
C CYS A 55 8.00 -2.05 -11.50
N VAL A 56 8.62 -1.32 -10.57
CA VAL A 56 7.94 -0.56 -9.51
C VAL A 56 8.28 0.92 -9.60
N PHE A 57 7.41 1.78 -9.07
CA PHE A 57 7.65 3.22 -9.03
C PHE A 57 8.42 3.63 -7.78
N SER A 58 9.45 4.46 -7.92
CA SER A 58 10.20 5.07 -6.81
C SER A 58 10.09 6.58 -6.85
N ALA A 59 9.69 7.20 -5.74
CA ALA A 59 9.58 8.64 -5.62
C ALA A 59 10.97 9.31 -5.51
N SER A 60 11.16 10.40 -6.26
CA SER A 60 12.29 11.32 -6.16
C SER A 60 11.93 12.57 -5.34
N CYS A 61 10.68 13.02 -5.44
CA CYS A 61 10.16 14.20 -4.76
C CYS A 61 8.72 13.98 -4.30
N VAL A 62 8.40 14.40 -3.07
CA VAL A 62 7.07 14.23 -2.47
C VAL A 62 6.58 15.56 -1.92
N THR A 63 5.47 16.04 -2.46
CA THR A 63 4.80 17.27 -2.01
C THR A 63 3.30 17.01 -1.85
N ARG A 64 2.56 18.00 -1.35
CA ARG A 64 1.10 17.88 -1.22
C ARG A 64 0.37 17.81 -2.57
N THR A 65 0.95 18.37 -3.63
CA THR A 65 0.29 18.50 -4.95
C THR A 65 0.86 17.55 -5.99
N ALA A 66 2.07 17.02 -5.77
CA ALA A 66 2.68 16.08 -6.70
C ALA A 66 3.65 15.13 -6.00
N ILE A 67 3.69 13.89 -6.48
CA ILE A 67 4.84 12.99 -6.35
C ILE A 67 5.53 12.92 -7.70
N LYS A 68 6.84 13.12 -7.71
CA LYS A 68 7.67 12.85 -8.87
C LYS A 68 8.52 11.61 -8.62
N GLY A 69 8.90 10.91 -9.67
CA GLY A 69 9.70 9.71 -9.55
C GLY A 69 9.88 8.97 -10.86
N TYR A 70 10.39 7.75 -10.78
CA TYR A 70 10.75 6.96 -11.94
C TYR A 70 10.47 5.48 -11.73
N TRP A 71 10.32 4.77 -12.84
CA TRP A 71 10.23 3.32 -12.86
C TRP A 71 11.59 2.70 -12.58
N THR A 72 11.62 1.67 -11.74
CA THR A 72 12.83 0.92 -11.38
C THR A 72 12.51 -0.55 -11.21
N GLU A 73 13.55 -1.37 -11.02
CA GLU A 73 13.41 -2.80 -10.82
C GLU A 73 13.19 -3.14 -9.34
N TYR A 74 12.27 -4.07 -9.07
CA TYR A 74 11.96 -4.51 -7.72
C TYR A 74 13.20 -5.10 -7.01
N ARG A 75 14.11 -5.77 -7.72
CA ARG A 75 15.36 -6.30 -7.13
C ARG A 75 16.19 -5.22 -6.43
N ARG A 76 16.17 -3.98 -6.93
CA ARG A 76 16.90 -2.85 -6.33
C ARG A 76 16.25 -2.38 -5.04
N VAL A 77 14.91 -2.33 -5.03
CA VAL A 77 14.12 -2.03 -3.82
C VAL A 77 14.35 -3.10 -2.77
N PHE A 78 14.26 -4.38 -3.15
CA PHE A 78 14.52 -5.51 -2.29
C PHE A 78 15.93 -5.45 -1.68
N ALA A 79 16.95 -5.22 -2.51
CA ALA A 79 18.33 -5.09 -2.06
C ALA A 79 18.49 -3.95 -1.04
N GLN A 80 17.90 -2.76 -1.29
CA GLN A 80 17.93 -1.66 -0.34
C GLN A 80 17.20 -1.98 0.98
N MET A 81 16.10 -2.73 0.92
CA MET A 81 15.38 -3.17 2.12
C MET A 81 16.18 -4.18 2.94
N LYS A 82 16.94 -5.06 2.30
CA LYS A 82 17.81 -6.05 2.96
C LYS A 82 19.11 -5.43 3.47
N ASN A 83 19.68 -4.51 2.70
CA ASN A 83 20.90 -3.79 3.03
C ASN A 83 20.65 -2.26 2.99
N PRO A 84 20.23 -1.66 4.11
CA PRO A 84 19.97 -0.22 4.19
C PRO A 84 21.19 0.67 3.87
N ALA A 85 22.41 0.13 3.90
CA ALA A 85 23.63 0.86 3.54
C ALA A 85 23.69 1.19 2.03
N LEU A 86 22.83 0.58 1.21
CA LEU A 86 22.69 0.92 -0.21
C LEU A 86 21.91 2.23 -0.46
N PHE A 87 21.19 2.74 0.55
CA PHE A 87 20.35 3.93 0.40
C PHE A 87 21.09 5.19 -0.11
N PRO A 88 22.31 5.54 0.34
CA PRO A 88 23.03 6.71 -0.17
C PRO A 88 23.24 6.69 -1.69
N PHE A 89 23.33 5.50 -2.28
CA PHE A 89 23.56 5.27 -3.71
C PHE A 89 22.25 5.16 -4.48
N LEU A 90 21.30 4.36 -3.97
CA LEU A 90 20.05 4.05 -4.69
C LEU A 90 18.94 5.06 -4.43
N ARG A 91 18.88 5.60 -3.21
CA ARG A 91 17.89 6.59 -2.74
C ARG A 91 16.45 6.22 -3.05
N LEU A 92 16.14 4.91 -3.07
CA LEU A 92 14.83 4.43 -3.49
C LEU A 92 13.79 4.70 -2.41
N GLN A 93 12.62 5.12 -2.86
CA GLN A 93 11.44 5.38 -2.06
C GLN A 93 10.23 4.77 -2.78
N PRO A 94 10.07 3.44 -2.73
CA PRO A 94 9.04 2.74 -3.48
C PRO A 94 7.65 3.26 -3.09
N LEU A 95 6.78 3.39 -4.08
CA LEU A 95 5.40 3.84 -3.92
C LEU A 95 4.48 2.63 -3.81
N ALA A 96 3.54 2.71 -2.88
CA ALA A 96 2.47 1.74 -2.69
C ALA A 96 1.13 2.46 -2.64
N VAL A 97 0.05 1.72 -2.83
CA VAL A 97 -1.32 2.20 -2.73
C VAL A 97 -2.07 1.40 -1.68
N VAL A 98 -2.89 2.06 -0.88
CA VAL A 98 -3.69 1.45 0.18
C VAL A 98 -5.11 1.99 0.11
N GLY A 99 -6.08 1.10 -0.01
CA GLY A 99 -7.50 1.39 -0.08
C GLY A 99 -8.17 1.18 1.26
N LEU A 100 -9.20 1.97 1.55
CA LEU A 100 -10.17 1.71 2.60
C LEU A 100 -11.54 1.46 1.96
N VAL A 101 -11.92 0.18 1.84
CA VAL A 101 -13.25 -0.19 1.35
C VAL A 101 -14.29 0.10 2.43
N HIS A 102 -15.28 0.92 2.07
CA HIS A 102 -16.44 1.26 2.87
C HIS A 102 -17.70 0.64 2.25
N THR A 103 -18.31 -0.27 3.01
CA THR A 103 -19.59 -0.92 2.70
C THR A 103 -20.73 -0.21 3.46
N PRO A 104 -22.00 -0.54 3.19
CA PRO A 104 -23.11 -0.07 4.03
C PRO A 104 -23.01 -0.52 5.51
N ASP A 105 -22.29 -1.61 5.80
CA ASP A 105 -22.15 -2.17 7.15
C ASP A 105 -20.98 -1.57 7.95
N GLY A 106 -19.98 -1.02 7.25
CA GLY A 106 -18.78 -0.45 7.85
C GLY A 106 -17.55 -0.56 6.97
N TYR A 107 -16.38 -0.48 7.61
CA TYR A 107 -15.09 -0.54 6.94
C TYR A 107 -14.54 -1.96 6.88
N VAL A 108 -13.99 -2.36 5.74
CA VAL A 108 -13.32 -3.65 5.59
C VAL A 108 -11.88 -3.53 6.06
N LEU A 109 -11.47 -4.40 6.98
CA LEU A 109 -10.07 -4.62 7.33
C LEU A 109 -9.71 -6.09 7.08
N GLY A 110 -8.50 -6.33 6.58
CA GLY A 110 -7.91 -7.63 6.39
C GLY A 110 -6.75 -7.85 7.35
N ARG A 111 -6.70 -9.01 8.00
CA ARG A 111 -5.54 -9.42 8.78
C ARG A 111 -4.54 -10.07 7.86
N ARG A 112 -3.35 -9.48 7.75
CA ARG A 112 -2.26 -9.99 6.92
C ARG A 112 -1.89 -11.39 7.38
N ASN A 113 -1.70 -12.29 6.43
CA ASN A 113 -1.35 -13.68 6.69
C ASN A 113 -0.16 -13.76 7.67
N PRO A 114 -0.18 -14.65 8.68
CA PRO A 114 0.92 -14.78 9.63
C PRO A 114 2.27 -15.10 8.97
N SER A 115 2.24 -15.75 7.80
CA SER A 115 3.42 -16.09 7.00
C SER A 115 3.94 -14.95 6.12
N SER A 116 3.25 -13.79 6.08
CA SER A 116 3.71 -12.63 5.31
C SER A 116 5.09 -12.18 5.79
N ILE A 117 6.02 -12.06 4.83
CA ILE A 117 7.41 -11.60 5.05
C ILE A 117 7.43 -10.25 5.79
N TYR A 118 6.46 -9.39 5.50
CA TYR A 118 6.30 -8.09 6.13
C TYR A 118 4.98 -8.03 6.90
N GLN A 119 5.09 -7.70 8.19
CA GLN A 119 3.97 -7.30 9.06
C GLN A 119 2.85 -8.34 9.17
N GLY A 120 3.19 -9.64 9.25
CA GLY A 120 2.21 -10.71 9.48
C GLY A 120 1.40 -10.54 10.77
N ASN A 121 0.12 -10.87 10.73
CA ASN A 121 -0.91 -10.65 11.76
C ASN A 121 -1.33 -9.19 12.02
N PHE A 122 -0.77 -8.20 11.32
CA PHE A 122 -1.30 -6.85 11.41
C PHE A 122 -2.58 -6.73 10.60
N TRP A 123 -3.50 -5.90 11.09
CA TRP A 123 -4.68 -5.50 10.33
C TRP A 123 -4.31 -4.36 9.38
N GLN A 124 -4.75 -4.46 8.14
CA GLN A 124 -4.58 -3.47 7.10
C GLN A 124 -5.94 -3.24 6.44
N SER A 125 -6.14 -2.07 5.87
CA SER A 125 -7.28 -1.78 5.01
C SER A 125 -6.94 -2.29 3.60
N PRO A 126 -7.61 -3.34 3.11
CA PRO A 126 -7.46 -3.79 1.74
C PRO A 126 -8.31 -2.92 0.81
N PRO A 127 -7.97 -2.88 -0.48
CA PRO A 127 -6.80 -3.51 -1.09
C PRO A 127 -5.49 -2.73 -0.87
N ALA A 128 -4.32 -3.36 -1.00
CA ALA A 128 -3.05 -2.69 -0.80
C ALA A 128 -1.84 -3.35 -1.50
N GLY A 129 -1.26 -2.66 -2.49
CA GLY A 129 -0.14 -3.19 -3.27
C GLY A 129 0.91 -2.15 -3.65
N SER A 130 1.99 -2.62 -4.28
CA SER A 130 3.01 -1.75 -4.86
C SER A 130 2.47 -1.04 -6.10
N ILE A 131 2.95 0.16 -6.39
CA ILE A 131 2.67 0.78 -7.70
C ILE A 131 3.58 0.14 -8.74
N GLU A 132 2.98 -0.67 -9.60
CA GLU A 132 3.69 -1.45 -10.61
C GLU A 132 3.41 -0.97 -12.03
N LYS A 133 4.38 -1.15 -12.92
CA LYS A 133 4.17 -0.88 -14.33
C LYS A 133 3.41 -2.05 -14.97
N ARG A 134 2.09 -1.90 -15.14
CA ARG A 134 1.18 -2.94 -15.65
C ARG A 134 0.97 -2.90 -17.17
N THR A 135 1.30 -1.79 -17.82
CA THR A 135 1.17 -1.60 -19.28
C THR A 135 2.40 -0.89 -19.83
N ASP A 136 2.50 -0.77 -21.15
CA ASP A 136 3.57 0.03 -21.78
C ASP A 136 3.43 1.54 -21.52
N THR A 137 2.35 1.97 -20.87
CA THR A 137 2.17 3.38 -20.50
C THR A 137 3.23 3.80 -19.48
N GLN A 138 3.73 5.02 -19.63
CA GLN A 138 4.72 5.58 -18.71
C GLN A 138 4.06 6.29 -17.52
N SER A 139 2.75 6.54 -17.56
CA SER A 139 2.01 7.24 -16.50
C SER A 139 1.56 6.30 -15.38
N VAL A 140 1.39 6.84 -14.18
CA VAL A 140 0.81 6.12 -13.04
C VAL A 140 -0.68 6.44 -12.96
N ASN A 141 -1.54 5.42 -13.02
CA ASN A 141 -2.97 5.54 -12.76
C ASN A 141 -3.32 4.84 -11.43
N LEU A 142 -3.47 5.62 -10.36
CA LEU A 142 -3.78 5.08 -9.03
C LEU A 142 -5.10 4.31 -8.96
N THR A 143 -6.10 4.74 -9.73
CA THR A 143 -7.40 4.08 -9.78
C THR A 143 -7.27 2.69 -10.39
N GLU A 144 -6.53 2.55 -11.49
CA GLU A 144 -6.27 1.23 -12.09
C GLU A 144 -5.49 0.32 -11.13
N GLN A 145 -4.46 0.86 -10.47
CA GLN A 145 -3.65 0.09 -9.52
C GLN A 145 -4.51 -0.44 -8.37
N ILE A 146 -5.26 0.44 -7.69
CA ILE A 146 -6.03 0.01 -6.51
C ILE A 146 -7.19 -0.92 -6.86
N LEU A 147 -7.77 -0.80 -8.06
CA LEU A 147 -8.82 -1.71 -8.53
C LEU A 147 -8.26 -3.08 -8.90
N ALA A 148 -7.06 -3.14 -9.49
CA ALA A 148 -6.38 -4.41 -9.73
C ALA A 148 -6.12 -5.15 -8.41
N GLU A 149 -5.56 -4.45 -7.41
CA GLU A 149 -5.38 -5.02 -6.07
C GLU A 149 -6.72 -5.43 -5.43
N ALA A 150 -7.81 -4.69 -5.65
CA ALA A 150 -9.14 -5.07 -5.16
C ALA A 150 -9.61 -6.42 -5.73
N THR A 151 -9.35 -6.65 -7.01
CA THR A 151 -9.68 -7.92 -7.66
C THR A 151 -8.78 -9.04 -7.14
N GLU A 152 -7.48 -8.80 -7.03
CA GLU A 152 -6.50 -9.81 -6.59
C GLU A 152 -6.67 -10.20 -5.10
N GLU A 153 -6.85 -9.22 -4.21
CA GLU A 153 -6.87 -9.40 -2.76
C GLU A 153 -8.26 -9.64 -2.16
N LEU A 154 -9.32 -9.16 -2.80
CA LEU A 154 -10.70 -9.27 -2.29
C LEU A 154 -11.65 -9.98 -3.25
N GLY A 155 -11.21 -10.30 -4.47
CA GLY A 155 -12.08 -10.88 -5.50
C GLY A 155 -13.17 -9.93 -5.98
N LEU A 156 -13.06 -8.62 -5.73
CA LEU A 156 -14.11 -7.67 -6.08
C LEU A 156 -14.00 -7.25 -7.55
N ASP A 157 -15.13 -7.15 -8.24
CA ASP A 157 -15.21 -6.52 -9.56
C ASP A 157 -14.96 -5.03 -9.40
N ALA A 158 -14.02 -4.49 -10.19
CA ALA A 158 -13.71 -3.07 -10.24
C ALA A 158 -14.95 -2.19 -10.44
N LYS A 159 -15.97 -2.66 -11.19
CA LYS A 159 -17.23 -1.93 -11.41
C LYS A 159 -18.10 -1.78 -10.16
N SER A 160 -17.88 -2.61 -9.14
CA SER A 160 -18.58 -2.54 -7.86
C SER A 160 -17.99 -1.50 -6.90
N LEU A 161 -16.90 -0.86 -7.29
CA LEU A 161 -16.13 0.07 -6.47
C LEU A 161 -16.12 1.46 -7.10
N LYS A 162 -16.37 2.47 -6.26
CA LYS A 162 -16.13 3.86 -6.58
C LYS A 162 -14.88 4.33 -5.85
N VAL A 163 -13.84 4.67 -6.60
CA VAL A 163 -12.56 5.11 -6.03
C VAL A 163 -12.59 6.61 -5.77
N GLY A 164 -12.26 7.00 -4.54
CA GLY A 164 -12.10 8.39 -4.12
C GLY A 164 -10.77 9.01 -4.57
N GLN A 165 -10.58 10.28 -4.28
CA GLN A 165 -9.31 10.97 -4.52
C GLN A 165 -8.23 10.50 -3.52
N PRO A 166 -6.93 10.56 -3.88
CA PRO A 166 -5.84 10.35 -2.94
C PRO A 166 -5.89 11.36 -1.78
N LEU A 167 -5.76 10.86 -0.55
CA LEU A 167 -5.95 11.67 0.66
C LEU A 167 -4.63 11.98 1.38
N MET A 168 -3.71 11.02 1.41
CA MET A 168 -2.43 11.15 2.11
C MET A 168 -1.35 10.27 1.49
N ALA A 169 -0.10 10.66 1.70
CA ALA A 169 1.06 9.80 1.55
C ALA A 169 1.66 9.52 2.94
N VAL A 170 1.81 8.26 3.32
CA VAL A 170 2.35 7.83 4.62
C VAL A 170 3.67 7.11 4.41
N ARG A 171 4.73 7.54 5.11
CA ARG A 171 6.06 6.94 4.95
C ARG A 171 6.35 5.91 6.03
N HIS A 172 6.78 4.73 5.62
CA HIS A 172 7.34 3.71 6.51
C HIS A 172 8.74 4.17 7.00
N PRO A 173 9.02 4.15 8.31
CA PRO A 173 10.26 4.72 8.86
C PRO A 173 11.53 3.97 8.45
N HIS A 174 11.46 2.66 8.23
CA HIS A 174 12.64 1.83 7.93
C HIS A 174 12.78 1.48 6.45
N THR A 175 11.70 1.06 5.81
CA THR A 175 11.71 0.64 4.39
C THR A 175 11.59 1.82 3.43
N ARG A 176 11.17 3.00 3.93
CA ARG A 176 10.91 4.22 3.16
C ARG A 176 9.82 4.08 2.09
N VAL A 177 9.06 2.99 2.11
CA VAL A 177 7.84 2.82 1.33
C VAL A 177 6.89 3.97 1.64
N LEU A 178 6.27 4.49 0.59
CA LEU A 178 5.30 5.57 0.64
C LEU A 178 3.93 5.02 0.25
N ASP A 179 3.05 4.85 1.22
CA ASP A 179 1.68 4.40 0.98
C ASP A 179 0.80 5.60 0.61
N ILE A 180 0.17 5.56 -0.55
CA ILE A 180 -0.88 6.51 -0.94
C ILE A 180 -2.23 5.95 -0.50
N GLY A 181 -2.90 6.66 0.40
CA GLY A 181 -4.20 6.25 0.91
C GLY A 181 -5.38 6.77 0.08
N LEU A 182 -6.31 5.89 -0.27
CA LEU A 182 -7.58 6.18 -0.93
C LEU A 182 -8.75 5.55 -0.17
N VAL A 183 -9.94 6.12 -0.33
CA VAL A 183 -11.20 5.50 0.12
C VAL A 183 -11.92 4.93 -1.09
N LEU A 184 -12.48 3.73 -0.95
CA LEU A 184 -13.30 3.08 -1.96
C LEU A 184 -14.69 2.86 -1.39
N GLU A 185 -15.72 3.21 -2.14
CA GLU A 185 -17.11 3.00 -1.74
C GLU A 185 -17.72 1.85 -2.55
N THR A 186 -18.51 1.01 -1.90
CA THR A 186 -19.32 -0.03 -2.56
C THR A 186 -20.73 -0.08 -1.99
N GLN A 187 -21.67 -0.53 -2.80
CA GLN A 187 -23.04 -0.84 -2.38
C GLN A 187 -23.19 -2.28 -1.88
N LEU A 188 -22.15 -3.09 -2.01
CA LEU A 188 -22.15 -4.47 -1.51
C LEU A 188 -22.11 -4.47 0.02
N ALA A 189 -23.00 -5.25 0.64
CA ALA A 189 -22.89 -5.60 2.05
C ALA A 189 -21.58 -6.36 2.31
N PHE A 190 -21.06 -6.29 3.53
CA PHE A 190 -19.83 -6.98 3.93
C PHE A 190 -19.90 -8.49 3.70
N THR A 191 -21.06 -9.12 3.89
CA THR A 191 -21.25 -10.54 3.62
C THR A 191 -20.93 -10.90 2.17
N LYS A 192 -21.26 -10.03 1.21
CA LYS A 192 -20.93 -10.22 -0.21
C LYS A 192 -19.46 -9.98 -0.51
N VAL A 193 -18.83 -9.03 0.18
CA VAL A 193 -17.39 -8.84 0.11
C VAL A 193 -16.65 -10.07 0.64
N GLU A 194 -17.09 -10.60 1.78
CA GLU A 194 -16.48 -11.77 2.41
C GLU A 194 -16.69 -13.05 1.58
N GLU A 195 -17.88 -13.24 0.99
CA GLU A 195 -18.16 -14.32 0.03
C GLU A 195 -17.19 -14.26 -1.16
N SER A 196 -17.00 -13.07 -1.77
CA SER A 196 -16.10 -12.93 -2.91
C SER A 196 -14.65 -13.20 -2.54
N TRP A 197 -14.21 -12.68 -1.40
CA TRP A 197 -12.86 -12.91 -0.88
C TRP A 197 -12.59 -14.41 -0.67
N LYS A 198 -13.51 -15.13 -0.03
CA LYS A 198 -13.37 -16.58 0.20
C LYS A 198 -13.29 -17.40 -1.09
N GLN A 199 -13.92 -16.94 -2.17
CA GLN A 199 -14.01 -17.68 -3.43
C GLN A 199 -12.87 -17.36 -4.41
N HIS A 200 -12.44 -16.09 -4.46
CA HIS A 200 -11.62 -15.60 -5.58
C HIS A 200 -10.31 -14.94 -5.16
N ALA A 201 -10.16 -14.51 -3.91
CA ALA A 201 -8.98 -13.77 -3.50
C ALA A 201 -7.73 -14.65 -3.38
N ASN A 202 -6.58 -13.98 -3.47
CA ASN A 202 -5.30 -14.55 -3.12
C ASN A 202 -5.16 -14.80 -1.60
N LYS A 203 -3.99 -15.26 -1.15
CA LYS A 203 -3.72 -15.64 0.26
C LYS A 203 -3.12 -14.52 1.11
N GLU A 204 -3.20 -13.26 0.67
CA GLU A 204 -2.58 -12.13 1.38
C GLU A 204 -3.17 -11.90 2.77
N TYR A 205 -4.49 -12.01 2.90
CA TYR A 205 -5.18 -11.95 4.18
C TYR A 205 -5.70 -13.33 4.57
N ASP A 206 -5.66 -13.63 5.87
CA ASP A 206 -6.22 -14.87 6.44
C ASP A 206 -7.56 -14.64 7.14
N MET A 207 -7.98 -13.38 7.29
CA MET A 207 -9.22 -12.99 7.93
C MET A 207 -9.66 -11.62 7.42
N LEU A 208 -10.96 -11.45 7.17
CA LEU A 208 -11.58 -10.13 7.00
C LEU A 208 -12.46 -9.80 8.20
N ALA A 209 -12.59 -8.52 8.49
CA ALA A 209 -13.52 -8.00 9.47
C ALA A 209 -14.22 -6.75 8.94
N CYS A 210 -15.50 -6.61 9.30
CA CYS A 210 -16.24 -5.37 9.14
C CYS A 210 -16.15 -4.56 10.43
N VAL A 211 -15.75 -3.30 10.32
CA VAL A 211 -15.66 -2.35 11.43
C VAL A 211 -16.73 -1.28 11.25
N PRO A 212 -17.86 -1.36 11.98
CA PRO A 212 -18.85 -0.29 11.98
C PRO A 212 -18.22 1.03 12.41
N ALA A 213 -18.69 2.15 11.86
CA ALA A 213 -18.11 3.48 12.12
C ALA A 213 -18.04 3.81 13.62
N GLN A 214 -19.07 3.46 14.38
CA GLN A 214 -19.13 3.65 15.84
C GLN A 214 -18.09 2.84 16.62
N ASN A 215 -17.55 1.77 16.03
CA ASN A 215 -16.58 0.87 16.66
C ASN A 215 -15.13 1.17 16.27
N VAL A 216 -14.89 2.13 15.37
CA VAL A 216 -13.53 2.44 14.86
C VAL A 216 -12.58 2.81 15.99
N THR A 217 -13.00 3.67 16.92
CA THR A 217 -12.16 4.06 18.08
C THR A 217 -11.76 2.86 18.93
N THR A 218 -12.70 1.95 19.20
CA THR A 218 -12.45 0.71 19.95
C THR A 218 -11.48 -0.19 19.20
N TRP A 219 -11.67 -0.36 17.89
CA TRP A 219 -10.79 -1.17 17.04
C TRP A 219 -9.36 -0.65 17.01
N LEU A 220 -9.18 0.66 16.86
CA LEU A 220 -7.88 1.32 16.87
C LEU A 220 -7.15 1.14 18.21
N GLY A 221 -7.87 1.01 19.32
CA GLY A 221 -7.28 0.79 20.65
C GLY A 221 -6.94 -0.68 20.95
N GLN A 222 -7.62 -1.64 20.31
CA GLN A 222 -7.53 -3.06 20.65
C GLN A 222 -6.72 -3.89 19.65
N ASN A 223 -6.56 -3.42 18.41
CA ASN A 223 -5.96 -4.18 17.33
C ASN A 223 -4.66 -3.53 16.82
N ALA A 224 -3.72 -4.36 16.37
CA ALA A 224 -2.51 -3.91 15.70
C ALA A 224 -2.83 -3.55 14.24
N ILE A 225 -3.38 -2.36 14.01
CA ILE A 225 -3.74 -1.85 12.68
C ILE A 225 -2.57 -1.04 12.10
N LEU A 226 -2.22 -1.23 10.84
CA LEU A 226 -1.14 -0.47 10.18
C LEU A 226 -1.42 1.04 10.18
N PRO A 227 -0.40 1.90 10.38
CA PRO A 227 -0.62 3.34 10.54
C PRO A 227 -1.37 3.99 9.38
N THR A 228 -1.08 3.61 8.13
CA THR A 228 -1.80 4.11 6.94
C THR A 228 -3.31 3.85 7.04
N SER A 229 -3.70 2.63 7.42
CA SER A 229 -5.11 2.27 7.63
C SER A 229 -5.73 3.00 8.82
N GLN A 230 -4.96 3.24 9.89
CA GLN A 230 -5.44 4.07 11.00
C GLN A 230 -5.74 5.51 10.55
N TYR A 231 -4.90 6.09 9.68
CA TYR A 231 -5.13 7.43 9.13
C TYR A 231 -6.40 7.47 8.28
N LEU A 232 -6.58 6.49 7.38
CA LEU A 232 -7.77 6.41 6.52
C LEU A 232 -9.05 6.29 7.35
N LEU A 233 -9.07 5.39 8.35
CA LEU A 233 -10.22 5.21 9.25
C LEU A 233 -10.57 6.51 9.99
N LYS A 234 -9.57 7.16 10.61
CA LYS A 234 -9.78 8.41 11.36
C LYS A 234 -10.27 9.55 10.45
N HIS A 235 -9.74 9.63 9.24
CA HIS A 235 -10.11 10.66 8.28
C HIS A 235 -11.56 10.48 7.81
N ASP A 236 -11.94 9.28 7.37
CA ASP A 236 -13.25 9.02 6.77
C ASP A 236 -14.38 9.05 7.80
N VAL A 237 -14.15 8.55 9.02
CA VAL A 237 -15.13 8.68 10.11
C VAL A 237 -15.39 10.16 10.42
N LYS A 238 -14.34 10.97 10.49
CA LYS A 238 -14.45 12.40 10.80
C LYS A 238 -15.16 13.18 9.69
N SER A 239 -14.94 12.83 8.42
CA SER A 239 -15.57 13.53 7.28
C SER A 239 -17.08 13.27 7.20
N LYS A 240 -17.55 12.14 7.75
CA LYS A 240 -18.95 11.71 7.75
C LYS A 240 -19.74 12.07 9.01
N MET A 241 -19.09 12.55 10.07
CA MET A 241 -19.80 13.05 11.24
C MET A 241 -20.54 14.36 10.91
N PRO A 242 -21.81 14.52 11.33
CA PRO A 242 -22.52 15.78 11.16
C PRO A 242 -21.74 16.89 11.87
N ARG A 243 -21.44 17.98 11.15
CA ARG A 243 -20.87 19.18 11.76
C ARG A 243 -21.93 19.77 12.67
N ILE A 244 -21.78 19.57 13.98
CA ILE A 244 -22.53 20.32 14.98
C ILE A 244 -21.97 21.75 14.91
N PHE A 245 -22.75 22.65 14.31
CA PHE A 245 -22.50 24.09 14.33
C PHE A 245 -23.08 24.68 15.61
#